data_AF-A0A3B5A8M5-F1
#
_entry.id   AF-A0A3B5A8M5-F1
#
_cell.length_a   1.000
_cell.length_b   1.000
_cell.length_c   1.000
_cell.angle_alpha   90.00
_cell.angle_beta   90.00
_cell.angle_gamma   90.00
#
_symmetry.space_group_name_H-M   'P 1'
#
loop_
_entity.id
_entity.type
_entity.pdbx_description
1 polymer ?
#
loop_
_entity_poly.entity_id
_entity_poly.type
_entity_poly.pdbx_seq_one_letter_code
_entity_poly.pdbx_strand_id
1 'polypeptide(L)'
;MISPPVIRALRGSVRCWRHRAVLRAALEASDVGGWRWYSTPLRGGVPGMDEILARVVAPLPSYETRDKSPPPPESNSLEFMHFYKSLDKEDKVGFLSKLSQDFGVDHRSVSELSVKLLDTQLRDQATILQVEDRIRYNLTPRYKQLLGHISRVEGGVKFLVDLRADLLEIIASKTSESPHIRELNGTLKGLLSEWFSVGLLRLERITWQSPCEILQKISQYEAVHPVRNWTDLKRRVGPYRRCYAFTHAAMPGEPLVVLHVALTEDIADNIQSIVREFATLDSEEDVNKINAAIFYSISSTQAGLQGVELGNYLIKRVVRELQSEFPHMAQFSSLSPIPGFSSWLQGLLAQYRKEGRGSDLLSEQEWREVEQAVDSTPGPPTVDSLRKLIGTSEWMHSERLSGVLEPVLMRLCAWYLYGEKRRGYALNPVANFHLQNGATMWRLNWHADSSPRGVANSCGIMVNYRYFLSETSKNSALYLQNKVIAASEQVLGLVSQFQKNSKL
;
A
#
# COMPACT_ATOMS: atom_id res chain seq x y z
N MET A 1 -2.24 -54.65 41.37
CA MET A 1 -0.84 -54.99 41.72
C MET A 1 0.07 -54.19 40.78
N ILE A 2 1.29 -53.74 41.05
CA ILE A 2 2.21 -53.60 42.21
C ILE A 2 3.41 -52.79 41.61
N SER A 3 4.11 -51.95 42.40
CA SER A 3 5.31 -51.15 41.99
C SER A 3 6.60 -51.73 42.64
N PRO A 4 7.81 -51.10 42.66
CA PRO A 4 8.38 -49.98 41.88
C PRO A 4 9.56 -50.52 41.01
N PRO A 5 10.89 -50.19 41.09
CA PRO A 5 11.72 -49.09 41.67
C PRO A 5 12.11 -48.02 40.61
N VAL A 6 12.75 -46.85 40.84
CA VAL A 6 13.42 -46.15 41.98
C VAL A 6 14.96 -46.36 42.13
N ILE A 7 15.70 -45.28 42.48
CA ILE A 7 17.16 -45.16 42.81
C ILE A 7 18.13 -45.08 41.60
N ARG A 8 19.10 -44.14 41.47
CA ARG A 8 19.42 -42.83 42.12
C ARG A 8 20.49 -42.09 41.29
N ALA A 9 20.51 -40.75 41.32
CA ALA A 9 21.66 -39.84 41.58
C ALA A 9 21.45 -38.44 40.95
N LEU A 10 22.06 -37.32 41.37
CA LEU A 10 22.40 -36.69 42.67
C LEU A 10 23.24 -35.44 42.34
N ARG A 11 22.76 -34.23 42.71
CA ARG A 11 23.39 -32.88 42.73
C ARG A 11 22.42 -31.85 42.11
N GLY A 12 22.17 -30.68 42.71
CA GLY A 12 22.56 -30.16 44.02
C GLY A 12 21.81 -28.85 44.31
N SER A 13 21.52 -28.55 45.58
CA SER A 13 20.66 -27.43 45.97
C SER A 13 21.36 -26.05 45.97
N VAL A 14 20.57 -25.00 46.25
CA VAL A 14 20.93 -23.60 46.57
C VAL A 14 21.02 -22.62 45.38
N ARG A 15 19.90 -21.94 45.09
CA ARG A 15 19.79 -20.47 44.94
C ARG A 15 18.33 -20.02 44.75
N CYS A 16 17.60 -19.92 45.85
CA CYS A 16 16.49 -18.96 45.96
C CYS A 16 17.02 -17.68 46.64
N TRP A 17 16.20 -16.63 46.77
CA TRP A 17 16.54 -15.30 47.32
C TRP A 17 17.56 -14.48 46.51
N ARG A 18 17.06 -13.66 45.56
CA ARG A 18 17.46 -12.26 45.30
C ARG A 18 16.79 -11.72 44.02
N HIS A 19 15.67 -10.99 44.15
CA HIS A 19 15.23 -9.93 43.22
C HIS A 19 14.11 -9.10 43.87
N ARG A 20 14.43 -8.40 44.98
CA ARG A 20 13.51 -7.45 45.65
C ARG A 20 14.23 -6.17 46.09
N ALA A 21 15.17 -5.69 45.26
CA ALA A 21 16.06 -4.56 45.55
C ALA A 21 16.61 -3.89 44.26
N VAL A 22 15.73 -3.33 43.42
CA VAL A 22 16.11 -2.49 42.25
C VAL A 22 15.27 -1.19 42.15
N LEU A 23 14.20 -1.05 42.94
CA LEU A 23 13.24 0.07 42.86
C LEU A 23 13.46 1.20 43.89
N ARG A 24 14.71 1.43 44.32
CA ARG A 24 15.13 2.59 45.14
C ARG A 24 16.59 3.00 44.86
N ALA A 25 16.85 3.48 43.65
CA ALA A 25 18.14 4.10 43.25
C ALA A 25 17.98 4.91 41.93
N ALA A 26 17.04 5.88 41.93
CA ALA A 26 16.75 6.72 40.75
C ALA A 26 16.13 8.09 41.14
N LEU A 27 16.45 8.57 42.35
CA LEU A 27 16.14 9.90 42.87
C LEU A 27 17.39 10.36 43.63
N GLU A 28 17.68 11.66 43.54
CA GLU A 28 18.92 12.33 44.00
C GLU A 28 20.17 12.07 43.13
N ALA A 29 20.96 13.14 42.95
CA ALA A 29 21.94 13.38 41.85
C ALA A 29 21.30 13.40 40.44
N SER A 30 21.57 14.40 39.57
CA SER A 30 22.64 15.40 39.55
C SER A 30 22.12 16.81 39.22
N ASP A 31 22.85 17.84 39.68
CA ASP A 31 22.65 19.25 39.33
C ASP A 31 23.85 19.81 38.54
N VAL A 32 23.68 20.98 37.92
CA VAL A 32 24.68 21.82 37.22
C VAL A 32 25.34 21.17 35.99
N GLY A 33 24.76 21.42 34.81
CA GLY A 33 25.30 21.01 33.51
C GLY A 33 24.84 21.90 32.36
N GLY A 34 25.07 23.22 32.44
CA GLY A 34 24.48 24.23 31.55
C GLY A 34 24.96 24.20 30.09
N TRP A 35 24.36 23.34 29.26
CA TRP A 35 24.60 23.30 27.81
C TRP A 35 23.53 24.14 27.08
N ARG A 36 23.93 25.27 26.48
CA ARG A 36 23.05 26.09 25.63
C ARG A 36 22.77 25.39 24.31
N TRP A 37 21.65 24.67 24.25
CA TRP A 37 21.03 24.31 22.98
C TRP A 37 20.50 25.59 22.31
N TYR A 38 21.02 25.92 21.14
CA TYR A 38 20.46 26.98 20.30
C TYR A 38 19.17 26.45 19.64
N SER A 39 18.08 26.47 20.41
CA SER A 39 16.74 26.28 19.87
C SER A 39 16.46 27.39 18.87
N THR A 40 16.29 27.02 17.59
CA THR A 40 15.59 27.90 16.64
C THR A 40 14.21 28.23 17.22
N PRO A 41 13.75 29.49 17.12
CA PRO A 41 12.46 29.87 17.67
C PRO A 41 11.36 29.11 16.93
N LEU A 42 10.67 28.22 17.63
CA LEU A 42 9.38 27.72 17.20
C LEU A 42 8.48 28.93 16.95
N ARG A 43 7.85 29.00 15.77
CA ARG A 43 6.72 29.91 15.53
C ARG A 43 5.73 29.71 16.68
N GLY A 44 5.24 30.82 17.25
CA GLY A 44 4.21 30.73 18.29
C GLY A 44 3.02 29.94 17.76
N GLY A 45 2.63 28.88 18.47
CA GLY A 45 1.57 27.98 18.01
C GLY A 45 0.25 28.72 17.78
N VAL A 46 -0.54 28.26 16.81
CA VAL A 46 -1.77 28.94 16.37
C VAL A 46 -2.69 29.19 17.58
N PRO A 47 -3.05 30.45 17.87
CA PRO A 47 -3.87 30.79 19.02
C PRO A 47 -5.22 30.07 18.95
N GLY A 48 -5.61 29.42 20.05
CA GLY A 48 -6.86 28.64 20.15
C GLY A 48 -6.72 27.14 19.90
N MET A 49 -5.56 26.62 19.47
CA MET A 49 -5.35 25.16 19.27
C MET A 49 -5.73 24.33 20.51
N ASP A 50 -5.17 24.67 21.68
CA ASP A 50 -5.41 23.93 22.93
C ASP A 50 -6.85 24.10 23.42
N GLU A 51 -7.45 25.27 23.22
CA GLU A 51 -8.83 25.56 23.61
C GLU A 51 -9.84 24.73 22.79
N ILE A 52 -9.64 24.69 21.47
CA ILE A 52 -10.50 23.92 20.54
C ILE A 52 -10.32 22.41 20.79
N LEU A 53 -9.09 21.93 20.99
CA LEU A 53 -8.86 20.52 21.32
C LEU A 53 -9.49 20.15 22.67
N ALA A 54 -9.37 20.99 23.71
CA ALA A 54 -10.00 20.75 25.01
C ALA A 54 -11.54 20.83 24.97
N ARG A 55 -12.11 21.69 24.11
CA ARG A 55 -13.58 21.81 23.90
C ARG A 55 -14.16 20.66 23.09
N VAL A 56 -13.50 20.25 22.01
CA VAL A 56 -14.03 19.26 21.07
C VAL A 56 -13.73 17.82 21.50
N VAL A 57 -12.52 17.53 21.98
CA VAL A 57 -12.12 16.16 22.33
C VAL A 57 -12.67 15.79 23.72
N ALA A 58 -13.98 15.51 23.76
CA ALA A 58 -14.70 15.16 24.97
C ALA A 58 -14.00 14.03 25.77
N PRO A 59 -13.98 14.10 27.11
CA PRO A 59 -13.41 13.04 27.94
C PRO A 59 -14.20 11.74 27.75
N LEU A 60 -13.50 10.60 27.89
CA LEU A 60 -14.18 9.32 27.91
C LEU A 60 -15.13 9.25 29.12
N PRO A 61 -16.38 8.78 28.93
CA PRO A 61 -17.29 8.53 30.05
C PRO A 61 -16.76 7.42 30.97
N SER A 62 -17.34 7.25 32.16
CA SER A 62 -16.94 6.14 33.02
C SER A 62 -17.32 4.80 32.38
N TYR A 63 -16.60 3.74 32.75
CA TYR A 63 -16.85 2.38 32.25
C TYR A 63 -18.29 1.91 32.50
N GLU A 64 -18.92 2.41 33.58
CA GLU A 64 -20.29 2.17 34.01
C GLU A 64 -21.34 2.96 33.20
N THR A 65 -21.00 4.12 32.63
CA THR A 65 -21.93 4.96 31.85
C THR A 65 -21.64 4.95 30.35
N ARG A 66 -20.61 4.25 29.87
CA ARG A 66 -20.14 4.28 28.47
C ARG A 66 -21.23 4.13 27.41
N ASP A 67 -22.23 3.28 27.65
CA ASP A 67 -23.32 2.98 26.72
C ASP A 67 -24.57 3.87 26.94
N LYS A 68 -24.50 4.80 27.92
CA LYS A 68 -25.62 5.66 28.38
C LYS A 68 -25.30 7.15 28.34
N SER A 69 -24.03 7.52 28.31
CA SER A 69 -23.61 8.92 28.18
C SER A 69 -24.02 9.44 26.79
N PRO A 70 -24.66 10.62 26.69
CA PRO A 70 -25.05 11.18 25.40
C PRO A 70 -23.81 11.49 24.54
N PRO A 71 -23.91 11.40 23.21
CA PRO A 71 -22.83 11.87 22.33
C PRO A 71 -22.60 13.38 22.52
N PRO A 72 -21.37 13.88 22.29
CA PRO A 72 -21.12 15.31 22.26
C PRO A 72 -21.89 15.96 21.09
N PRO A 73 -22.22 17.26 21.19
CA PRO A 73 -22.91 17.97 20.12
C PRO A 73 -22.20 17.88 18.77
N GLU A 74 -22.97 17.75 17.68
CA GLU A 74 -22.43 17.68 16.31
C GLU A 74 -21.63 18.94 15.93
N SER A 75 -21.99 20.09 16.52
CA SER A 75 -21.23 21.34 16.43
C SER A 75 -19.75 21.19 16.79
N ASN A 76 -19.39 20.32 17.72
CA ASN A 76 -18.00 20.08 18.10
C ASN A 76 -17.23 19.40 16.96
N SER A 77 -17.87 18.44 16.27
CA SER A 77 -17.27 17.77 15.10
C SER A 77 -17.11 18.74 13.94
N LEU A 78 -18.13 19.57 13.68
CA LEU A 78 -18.09 20.62 12.66
C LEU A 78 -17.02 21.69 12.98
N GLU A 79 -16.90 22.14 14.23
CA GLU A 79 -15.89 23.11 14.66
C GLU A 79 -14.46 22.60 14.42
N PHE A 80 -14.16 21.35 14.79
CA PHE A 80 -12.87 20.72 14.50
C PHE A 80 -12.63 20.57 12.99
N MET A 81 -13.65 20.21 12.21
CA MET A 81 -13.54 20.13 10.75
C MET A 81 -13.27 21.49 10.12
N HIS A 82 -13.89 22.57 10.62
CA HIS A 82 -13.66 23.94 10.14
C HIS A 82 -12.27 24.44 10.54
N PHE A 83 -11.88 24.30 11.81
CA PHE A 83 -10.57 24.72 12.29
C PHE A 83 -9.44 23.99 11.55
N TYR A 84 -9.51 22.66 11.44
CA TYR A 84 -8.49 21.87 10.73
C TYR A 84 -8.37 22.21 9.24
N LYS A 85 -9.48 22.58 8.58
CA LYS A 85 -9.48 23.07 7.19
C LYS A 85 -8.85 24.45 7.03
N SER A 86 -8.80 25.27 8.08
CA SER A 86 -8.13 26.58 8.07
C SER A 86 -6.64 26.54 8.42
N LEU A 87 -6.08 25.39 8.81
CA LEU A 87 -4.66 25.26 9.16
C LEU A 87 -3.78 25.04 7.92
N ASP A 88 -2.68 25.78 7.86
CA ASP A 88 -1.58 25.55 6.93
C ASP A 88 -0.87 24.21 7.21
N LYS A 89 -0.07 23.72 6.25
CA LYS A 89 0.61 22.41 6.36
C LYS A 89 1.49 22.29 7.60
N GLU A 90 2.20 23.35 8.00
CA GLU A 90 3.03 23.35 9.21
C GLU A 90 2.18 23.20 10.48
N ASP A 91 1.08 23.94 10.57
CA ASP A 91 0.20 23.95 11.74
C ASP A 91 -0.59 22.66 11.88
N LYS A 92 -0.96 22.01 10.77
CA LYS A 92 -1.53 20.65 10.76
C LYS A 92 -0.61 19.63 11.44
N VAL A 93 0.72 19.75 11.28
CA VAL A 93 1.69 18.86 11.97
C VAL A 93 1.63 19.08 13.48
N GLY A 94 1.63 20.33 13.93
CA GLY A 94 1.49 20.68 15.34
C GLY A 94 0.18 20.17 15.94
N PHE A 95 -0.94 20.44 15.26
CA PHE A 95 -2.28 20.06 15.69
C PHE A 95 -2.46 18.53 15.81
N LEU A 96 -2.06 17.77 14.78
CA LEU A 96 -2.15 16.31 14.82
C LEU A 96 -1.18 15.70 15.85
N SER A 97 0.00 16.29 16.04
CA SER A 97 0.94 15.86 17.09
C SER A 97 0.31 16.04 18.47
N LYS A 98 -0.24 17.23 18.75
CA LYS A 98 -0.93 17.57 20.00
C LYS A 98 -2.14 16.66 20.27
N LEU A 99 -2.99 16.44 19.26
CA LEU A 99 -4.11 15.49 19.32
C LEU A 99 -3.65 14.07 19.67
N SER A 100 -2.56 13.59 19.05
CA SER A 100 -2.05 12.22 19.26
C SER A 100 -1.35 12.02 20.61
N GLN A 101 -0.82 13.08 21.21
CA GLN A 101 -0.10 13.05 22.49
C GLN A 101 -1.06 13.21 23.68
N ASP A 102 -1.81 14.31 23.73
CA ASP A 102 -2.62 14.69 24.90
C ASP A 102 -3.93 13.88 25.00
N PHE A 103 -4.44 13.36 23.87
CA PHE A 103 -5.74 12.69 23.78
C PHE A 103 -5.63 11.22 23.36
N GLY A 104 -4.47 10.62 23.58
CA GLY A 104 -4.20 9.19 23.41
C GLY A 104 -4.81 8.32 24.52
N VAL A 105 -4.07 7.28 24.92
CA VAL A 105 -4.44 6.32 25.98
C VAL A 105 -3.98 6.83 27.34
N ASP A 106 -4.83 6.69 28.38
CA ASP A 106 -4.41 6.92 29.76
C ASP A 106 -3.56 5.75 30.27
N HIS A 107 -2.25 5.85 30.05
CA HIS A 107 -1.26 4.87 30.49
C HIS A 107 -1.25 4.64 32.00
N ARG A 108 -1.68 5.62 32.82
CA ARG A 108 -1.78 5.45 34.27
C ARG A 108 -2.97 4.56 34.63
N SER A 109 -4.17 4.88 34.13
CA SER A 109 -5.37 4.07 34.38
C SER A 109 -5.22 2.64 33.84
N VAL A 110 -4.58 2.47 32.68
CA VAL A 110 -4.24 1.14 32.14
C VAL A 110 -3.28 0.36 33.05
N SER A 111 -2.25 1.01 33.60
CA SER A 111 -1.32 0.39 34.55
C SER A 111 -2.01 -0.04 35.85
N GLU A 112 -2.82 0.85 36.45
CA GLU A 112 -3.58 0.58 37.68
C GLU A 112 -4.62 -0.55 37.50
N LEU A 113 -5.19 -0.72 36.29
CA LEU A 113 -6.06 -1.85 35.96
C LEU A 113 -5.28 -3.14 35.68
N SER A 114 -4.09 -3.04 35.09
CA SER A 114 -3.25 -4.20 34.77
C SER A 114 -2.78 -4.92 36.05
N VAL A 115 -2.47 -4.18 37.11
CA VAL A 115 -2.20 -4.76 38.44
C VAL A 115 -3.44 -5.48 38.99
N LYS A 116 -4.62 -4.84 38.92
CA LYS A 116 -5.88 -5.43 39.38
C LYS A 116 -6.24 -6.72 38.64
N LEU A 117 -5.86 -6.87 37.36
CA LEU A 117 -6.06 -8.12 36.61
C LEU A 117 -5.20 -9.26 37.19
N LEU A 118 -3.93 -8.99 37.53
CA LEU A 118 -3.04 -9.97 38.15
C LEU A 118 -3.56 -10.43 39.51
N ASP A 119 -4.02 -9.49 40.35
CA ASP A 119 -4.64 -9.78 41.66
C ASP A 119 -5.97 -10.57 41.53
N THR A 120 -6.58 -10.57 40.35
CA THR A 120 -7.90 -11.17 40.07
C THR A 120 -7.81 -12.58 39.47
N GLN A 121 -6.62 -13.05 39.05
CA GLN A 121 -6.46 -14.35 38.35
C GLN A 121 -6.90 -15.60 39.14
N LEU A 122 -7.08 -15.49 40.46
CA LEU A 122 -7.56 -16.58 41.33
C LEU A 122 -9.07 -16.48 41.65
N ARG A 123 -9.80 -15.58 40.98
CA ARG A 123 -11.27 -15.42 41.14
C ARG A 123 -12.03 -16.19 40.05
N ASP A 124 -13.35 -16.08 40.10
CA ASP A 124 -14.26 -16.60 39.08
C ASP A 124 -14.05 -15.94 37.71
N GLN A 125 -14.45 -16.65 36.65
CA GLN A 125 -14.27 -16.20 35.27
C GLN A 125 -15.04 -14.92 34.94
N ALA A 126 -16.18 -14.64 35.59
CA ALA A 126 -16.97 -13.45 35.32
C ALA A 126 -16.28 -12.19 35.86
N THR A 127 -15.70 -12.25 37.06
CA THR A 127 -14.85 -11.18 37.60
C THR A 127 -13.62 -10.92 36.73
N ILE A 128 -12.95 -11.98 36.24
CA ILE A 128 -11.79 -11.85 35.33
C ILE A 128 -12.20 -11.12 34.04
N LEU A 129 -13.25 -11.59 33.36
CA LEU A 129 -13.74 -11.00 32.10
C LEU A 129 -14.20 -9.54 32.28
N GLN A 130 -14.74 -9.17 33.45
CA GLN A 130 -15.10 -7.79 33.77
C GLN A 130 -13.87 -6.87 33.90
N VAL A 131 -12.76 -7.36 34.49
CA VAL A 131 -11.50 -6.59 34.58
C VAL A 131 -10.83 -6.46 33.21
N GLU A 132 -10.85 -7.53 32.39
CA GLU A 132 -10.40 -7.44 31.00
C GLU A 132 -11.19 -6.40 30.19
N ASP A 133 -12.52 -6.34 30.36
CA ASP A 133 -13.35 -5.38 29.63
C ASP A 133 -13.06 -3.93 30.06
N ARG A 134 -12.83 -3.71 31.37
CA ARG A 134 -12.33 -2.42 31.88
C ARG A 134 -10.99 -2.04 31.24
N ILE A 135 -10.09 -3.01 31.04
CA ILE A 135 -8.80 -2.77 30.36
C ILE A 135 -9.01 -2.47 28.87
N ARG A 136 -9.81 -3.25 28.14
CA ARG A 136 -10.15 -2.98 26.72
C ARG A 136 -10.73 -1.58 26.53
N TYR A 137 -11.59 -1.14 27.45
CA TYR A 137 -12.16 0.21 27.44
C TYR A 137 -11.09 1.29 27.66
N ASN A 138 -10.24 1.15 28.68
CA ASN A 138 -9.20 2.14 29.00
C ASN A 138 -8.03 2.16 28.00
N LEU A 139 -7.81 1.07 27.26
CA LEU A 139 -6.89 1.01 26.11
C LEU A 139 -7.40 1.73 24.85
N THR A 140 -8.64 2.23 24.84
CA THR A 140 -9.16 3.02 23.72
C THR A 140 -8.70 4.48 23.84
N PRO A 141 -7.94 5.03 22.88
CA PRO A 141 -7.51 6.42 22.93
C PRO A 141 -8.70 7.37 22.76
N ARG A 142 -8.70 8.52 23.45
CA ARG A 142 -9.84 9.46 23.47
C ARG A 142 -10.18 9.97 22.06
N TYR A 143 -9.16 10.26 21.26
CA TYR A 143 -9.34 10.71 19.88
C TYR A 143 -10.11 9.68 19.01
N LYS A 144 -10.15 8.37 19.34
CA LYS A 144 -10.96 7.39 18.60
C LYS A 144 -12.45 7.73 18.65
N GLN A 145 -12.93 8.24 19.79
CA GLN A 145 -14.32 8.69 19.91
C GLN A 145 -14.56 9.94 19.08
N LEU A 146 -13.63 10.90 19.05
CA LEU A 146 -13.75 12.06 18.15
C LEU A 146 -13.87 11.61 16.68
N LEU A 147 -12.99 10.73 16.20
CA LEU A 147 -13.06 10.22 14.83
C LEU A 147 -14.40 9.50 14.55
N GLY A 148 -14.95 8.77 15.53
CA GLY A 148 -16.25 8.10 15.45
C GLY A 148 -17.49 9.00 15.64
N HIS A 149 -17.31 10.26 16.07
CA HIS A 149 -18.35 11.30 16.05
C HIS A 149 -18.30 12.10 14.75
N ILE A 150 -17.09 12.45 14.28
CA ILE A 150 -16.88 13.10 12.98
C ILE A 150 -17.45 12.23 11.84
N SER A 151 -17.35 10.89 11.91
CA SER A 151 -17.92 10.02 10.86
C SER A 151 -19.45 10.04 10.76
N ARG A 152 -20.16 10.70 11.69
CA ARG A 152 -21.63 10.80 11.70
C ARG A 152 -22.15 12.08 11.05
N VAL A 153 -21.35 13.15 11.02
CA VAL A 153 -21.76 14.43 10.42
C VAL A 153 -21.56 14.43 8.90
N GLU A 154 -22.30 15.28 8.19
CA GLU A 154 -22.25 15.38 6.74
C GLU A 154 -20.84 15.72 6.23
N GLY A 155 -20.36 14.99 5.21
CA GLY A 155 -19.00 15.11 4.68
C GLY A 155 -17.89 14.63 5.64
N GLY A 156 -18.21 14.19 6.86
CA GLY A 156 -17.25 13.79 7.87
C GLY A 156 -16.38 12.60 7.47
N VAL A 157 -16.95 11.60 6.77
CA VAL A 157 -16.19 10.46 6.25
C VAL A 157 -15.14 10.90 5.21
N LYS A 158 -15.48 11.84 4.30
CA LYS A 158 -14.52 12.43 3.35
C LYS A 158 -13.40 13.16 4.08
N PHE A 159 -13.75 13.98 5.08
CA PHE A 159 -12.78 14.69 5.90
C PHE A 159 -11.82 13.75 6.65
N LEU A 160 -12.30 12.62 7.16
CA LEU A 160 -11.45 11.62 7.84
C LEU A 160 -10.51 10.88 6.88
N VAL A 161 -10.91 10.70 5.63
CA VAL A 161 -10.01 10.23 4.56
C VAL A 161 -8.94 11.29 4.26
N ASP A 162 -9.32 12.56 4.12
CA ASP A 162 -8.38 13.66 3.82
C ASP A 162 -7.38 13.88 4.97
N LEU A 163 -7.84 13.88 6.22
CA LEU A 163 -6.99 13.94 7.42
C LEU A 163 -6.03 12.75 7.51
N ARG A 164 -6.42 11.57 7.00
CA ARG A 164 -5.49 10.43 6.87
C ARG A 164 -4.48 10.63 5.73
N ALA A 165 -4.83 11.32 4.65
CA ALA A 165 -3.87 11.69 3.60
C ALA A 165 -2.79 12.64 4.15
N ASP A 166 -3.20 13.67 4.92
CA ASP A 166 -2.29 14.56 5.65
C ASP A 166 -1.36 13.76 6.59
N LEU A 167 -1.92 12.85 7.42
CA LEU A 167 -1.11 11.98 8.31
C LEU A 167 -0.10 11.11 7.55
N LEU A 168 -0.42 10.62 6.35
CA LEU A 168 0.49 9.83 5.53
C LEU A 168 1.63 10.67 4.93
N GLU A 169 1.37 11.93 4.55
CA GLU A 169 2.41 12.88 4.13
C GLU A 169 3.37 13.20 5.28
N ILE A 170 2.84 13.44 6.49
CA ILE A 170 3.62 13.67 7.70
C ILE A 170 4.54 12.47 8.03
N ILE A 171 4.00 11.24 7.99
CA ILE A 171 4.78 10.02 8.20
C ILE A 171 5.86 9.84 7.10
N ALA A 172 5.55 10.15 5.84
CA ALA A 172 6.48 10.04 4.73
C ALA A 172 7.68 11.01 4.85
N SER A 173 7.48 12.19 5.44
CA SER A 173 8.52 13.22 5.64
C SER A 173 9.68 12.78 6.56
N LYS A 174 9.42 11.82 7.47
CA LYS A 174 10.28 11.36 8.57
C LYS A 174 10.66 12.41 9.64
N THR A 175 10.95 13.65 9.27
CA THR A 175 11.36 14.72 10.20
C THR A 175 10.32 14.98 11.30
N SER A 176 9.03 14.79 10.98
CA SER A 176 7.91 14.95 11.92
C SER A 176 7.28 13.61 12.35
N GLU A 177 7.95 12.47 12.14
CA GLU A 177 7.40 11.15 12.44
C GLU A 177 7.53 10.81 13.94
N SER A 178 6.40 10.70 14.64
CA SER A 178 6.34 10.32 16.06
C SER A 178 5.60 8.99 16.27
N PRO A 179 5.85 8.26 17.38
CA PRO A 179 5.11 7.03 17.68
C PRO A 179 3.61 7.28 17.87
N HIS A 180 3.22 8.43 18.42
CA HIS A 180 1.83 8.85 18.60
C HIS A 180 1.13 9.09 17.26
N ILE A 181 1.80 9.72 16.29
CA ILE A 181 1.27 9.92 14.92
C ILE A 181 1.09 8.56 14.20
N ARG A 182 2.01 7.61 14.40
CA ARG A 182 1.87 6.23 13.88
C ARG A 182 0.66 5.51 14.50
N GLU A 183 0.42 5.68 15.80
CA GLU A 183 -0.68 5.07 16.54
C GLU A 183 -2.04 5.67 16.10
N LEU A 184 -2.13 7.00 15.98
CA LEU A 184 -3.28 7.72 15.40
C LEU A 184 -3.63 7.25 13.97
N ASN A 185 -2.64 7.15 13.07
CA ASN A 185 -2.84 6.58 11.73
C ASN A 185 -3.26 5.09 11.78
N GLY A 186 -2.76 4.32 12.75
CA GLY A 186 -3.18 2.93 12.99
C GLY A 186 -4.67 2.84 13.35
N THR A 187 -5.10 3.62 14.35
CA THR A 187 -6.49 3.69 14.81
C THR A 187 -7.43 4.20 13.70
N LEU A 188 -7.04 5.26 12.98
CA LEU A 188 -7.84 5.79 11.87
C LEU A 188 -7.88 4.84 10.66
N LYS A 189 -6.79 4.13 10.36
CA LYS A 189 -6.80 3.04 9.36
C LYS A 189 -7.79 1.95 9.78
N GLY A 190 -7.84 1.58 11.05
CA GLY A 190 -8.78 0.57 11.57
C GLY A 190 -10.22 0.95 11.27
N LEU A 191 -10.66 2.13 11.72
CA LEU A 191 -11.99 2.68 11.47
C LEU A 191 -12.34 2.72 9.97
N LEU A 192 -11.43 3.23 9.12
CA LEU A 192 -11.63 3.28 7.68
C LEU A 192 -11.69 1.87 7.04
N SER A 193 -11.06 0.86 7.63
CA SER A 193 -11.12 -0.52 7.13
C SER A 193 -12.46 -1.20 7.43
N GLU A 194 -13.14 -0.79 8.50
CA GLU A 194 -14.51 -1.21 8.81
C GLU A 194 -15.52 -0.50 7.90
N TRP A 195 -15.43 0.84 7.80
CA TRP A 195 -16.38 1.68 7.04
C TRP A 195 -16.29 1.51 5.52
N PHE A 196 -15.11 1.23 4.96
CA PHE A 196 -14.93 0.97 3.53
C PHE A 196 -14.88 -0.53 3.20
N SER A 197 -15.50 -1.36 4.03
CA SER A 197 -15.68 -2.79 3.76
C SER A 197 -16.55 -3.04 2.51
N VAL A 198 -16.24 -4.11 1.77
CA VAL A 198 -16.77 -4.38 0.42
C VAL A 198 -18.31 -4.46 0.35
N GLY A 199 -18.98 -4.80 1.46
CA GLY A 199 -20.45 -4.80 1.54
C GLY A 199 -21.08 -3.41 1.43
N LEU A 200 -20.36 -2.36 1.84
CA LEU A 200 -20.82 -0.96 1.86
C LEU A 200 -20.47 -0.22 0.56
N LEU A 201 -19.53 -0.74 -0.22
CA LEU A 201 -19.14 -0.18 -1.52
C LEU A 201 -20.12 -0.58 -2.62
N ARG A 202 -20.44 0.36 -3.51
CA ARG A 202 -21.21 0.10 -4.74
C ARG A 202 -20.26 0.02 -5.94
N LEU A 203 -20.64 -0.78 -6.94
CA LEU A 203 -19.97 -0.84 -8.24
C LEU A 203 -20.82 -0.02 -9.22
N GLU A 204 -20.22 0.94 -9.89
CA GLU A 204 -20.88 1.78 -10.89
C GLU A 204 -20.13 1.68 -12.23
N ARG A 205 -20.87 1.40 -13.32
CA ARG A 205 -20.32 1.46 -14.69
C ARG A 205 -20.29 2.91 -15.14
N ILE A 206 -19.10 3.40 -15.48
CA ILE A 206 -18.89 4.74 -16.01
C ILE A 206 -19.00 4.70 -17.53
N THR A 207 -19.74 5.65 -18.08
CA THR A 207 -20.11 5.75 -19.50
C THR A 207 -20.02 7.21 -19.95
N TRP A 208 -20.22 7.48 -21.24
CA TRP A 208 -20.30 8.87 -21.74
C TRP A 208 -21.57 9.62 -21.27
N GLN A 209 -22.54 8.88 -20.73
CA GLN A 209 -23.78 9.39 -20.14
C GLN A 209 -23.63 9.70 -18.63
N SER A 210 -22.50 9.32 -18.01
CA SER A 210 -22.23 9.61 -16.60
C SER A 210 -21.99 11.12 -16.36
N PRO A 211 -22.26 11.65 -15.16
CA PRO A 211 -22.07 13.07 -14.86
C PRO A 211 -20.65 13.57 -15.14
N CYS A 212 -20.55 14.75 -15.75
CA CYS A 212 -19.28 15.37 -16.17
C CYS A 212 -18.29 15.53 -14.99
N GLU A 213 -18.79 15.78 -13.78
CA GLU A 213 -17.98 15.87 -12.56
C GLU A 213 -17.22 14.56 -12.25
N ILE A 214 -17.88 13.40 -12.36
CA ILE A 214 -17.24 12.09 -12.15
C ILE A 214 -16.22 11.82 -13.26
N LEU A 215 -16.55 12.14 -14.51
CA LEU A 215 -15.63 12.05 -15.64
C LEU A 215 -14.38 12.94 -15.45
N GLN A 216 -14.56 14.17 -14.94
CA GLN A 216 -13.47 15.07 -14.58
C GLN A 216 -12.58 14.50 -13.46
N LYS A 217 -13.17 14.00 -12.38
CA LYS A 217 -12.44 13.35 -11.27
C LYS A 217 -11.66 12.13 -11.75
N ILE A 218 -12.25 11.28 -12.60
CA ILE A 218 -11.57 10.13 -13.22
C ILE A 218 -10.37 10.59 -14.06
N SER A 219 -10.52 11.66 -14.84
CA SER A 219 -9.42 12.24 -15.62
C SER A 219 -8.31 12.85 -14.76
N GLN A 220 -8.64 13.38 -13.57
CA GLN A 220 -7.68 13.96 -12.62
C GLN A 220 -6.93 12.90 -11.80
N TYR A 221 -7.62 11.80 -11.44
CA TYR A 221 -7.07 10.72 -10.60
C TYR A 221 -6.48 9.53 -11.38
N GLU A 222 -6.42 9.58 -12.71
CA GLU A 222 -5.82 8.52 -13.54
C GLU A 222 -4.30 8.44 -13.33
N ALA A 223 -3.91 7.57 -12.41
CA ALA A 223 -2.57 7.47 -11.86
C ALA A 223 -1.60 6.63 -12.72
N VAL A 224 -2.10 5.86 -13.71
CA VAL A 224 -1.32 4.87 -14.47
C VAL A 224 -0.95 5.39 -15.86
N HIS A 225 -1.95 5.77 -16.66
CA HIS A 225 -1.78 6.24 -18.03
C HIS A 225 -2.58 7.53 -18.25
N PRO A 226 -2.00 8.72 -17.97
CA PRO A 226 -2.73 10.00 -17.94
C PRO A 226 -3.62 10.24 -19.15
N VAL A 227 -4.83 10.75 -18.90
CA VAL A 227 -5.82 11.08 -19.95
C VAL A 227 -5.31 12.28 -20.75
N ARG A 228 -5.26 12.15 -22.08
CA ARG A 228 -4.64 13.18 -22.95
C ARG A 228 -5.54 14.39 -23.20
N ASN A 229 -6.83 14.14 -23.40
CA ASN A 229 -7.85 15.13 -23.75
C ASN A 229 -9.25 14.52 -23.61
N TRP A 230 -10.30 15.31 -23.84
CA TRP A 230 -11.69 14.85 -23.67
C TRP A 230 -12.09 13.72 -24.63
N THR A 231 -11.49 13.64 -25.84
CA THR A 231 -11.75 12.51 -26.76
C THR A 231 -11.05 11.23 -26.33
N ASP A 232 -9.92 11.33 -25.61
CA ASP A 232 -9.27 10.20 -24.93
C ASP A 232 -10.15 9.65 -23.81
N LEU A 233 -10.82 10.52 -23.05
CA LEU A 233 -11.81 10.07 -22.06
C LEU A 233 -13.02 9.40 -22.74
N LYS A 234 -13.55 9.96 -23.84
CA LYS A 234 -14.63 9.33 -24.62
C LYS A 234 -14.26 7.91 -25.07
N ARG A 235 -13.04 7.70 -25.57
CA ARG A 235 -12.54 6.36 -25.96
C ARG A 235 -12.53 5.40 -24.76
N ARG A 236 -12.03 5.82 -23.60
CA ARG A 236 -11.88 4.97 -22.40
C ARG A 236 -13.20 4.51 -21.75
N VAL A 237 -14.34 5.12 -22.13
CA VAL A 237 -15.69 4.77 -21.66
C VAL A 237 -16.65 4.39 -22.81
N GLY A 238 -16.11 4.14 -24.01
CA GLY A 238 -16.85 3.85 -25.24
C GLY A 238 -16.83 2.35 -25.63
N PRO A 239 -17.07 2.02 -26.91
CA PRO A 239 -17.03 0.64 -27.40
C PRO A 239 -15.68 -0.04 -27.12
N TYR A 240 -15.72 -1.33 -26.79
CA TYR A 240 -14.57 -2.16 -26.43
C TYR A 240 -13.77 -1.66 -25.20
N ARG A 241 -14.29 -0.70 -24.43
CA ARG A 241 -13.59 -0.07 -23.28
C ARG A 241 -14.56 0.18 -22.12
N ARG A 242 -14.45 -0.62 -21.06
CA ARG A 242 -15.38 -0.57 -19.93
C ARG A 242 -14.68 0.06 -18.72
N CYS A 243 -15.23 1.16 -18.22
CA CYS A 243 -14.74 1.84 -17.03
C CYS A 243 -15.68 1.58 -15.86
N TYR A 244 -15.12 1.23 -14.70
CA TYR A 244 -15.87 0.96 -13.48
C TYR A 244 -15.31 1.79 -12.33
N ALA A 245 -16.19 2.36 -11.51
CA ALA A 245 -15.85 3.03 -10.28
C ALA A 245 -16.44 2.28 -9.08
N PHE A 246 -15.68 2.25 -7.97
CA PHE A 246 -16.22 1.91 -6.67
C PHE A 246 -16.58 3.19 -5.92
N THR A 247 -17.84 3.31 -5.50
CA THR A 247 -18.37 4.47 -4.75
C THR A 247 -18.83 4.03 -3.36
N HIS A 248 -19.06 4.98 -2.46
CA HIS A 248 -19.55 4.72 -1.11
C HIS A 248 -20.66 5.72 -0.73
N ALA A 249 -21.70 5.26 -0.03
CA ALA A 249 -22.90 6.07 0.22
C ALA A 249 -22.62 7.36 1.04
N ALA A 250 -21.64 7.34 1.95
CA ALA A 250 -21.21 8.52 2.71
C ALA A 250 -20.18 9.42 1.98
N MET A 251 -19.88 9.10 0.72
CA MET A 251 -19.02 9.88 -0.19
C MET A 251 -19.63 9.91 -1.61
N PRO A 252 -20.83 10.51 -1.79
CA PRO A 252 -21.46 10.61 -3.10
C PRO A 252 -20.60 11.44 -4.06
N GLY A 253 -20.58 11.09 -5.35
CA GLY A 253 -19.80 11.78 -6.38
C GLY A 253 -18.28 11.56 -6.30
N GLU A 254 -17.77 10.82 -5.32
CA GLU A 254 -16.35 10.49 -5.17
C GLU A 254 -16.08 9.03 -5.61
N PRO A 255 -15.51 8.79 -6.80
CA PRO A 255 -14.98 7.47 -7.12
C PRO A 255 -13.79 7.20 -6.19
N LEU A 256 -13.71 6.00 -5.59
CA LEU A 256 -12.66 5.59 -4.65
C LEU A 256 -11.53 4.81 -5.33
N VAL A 257 -11.92 3.90 -6.20
CA VAL A 257 -11.02 3.15 -7.09
C VAL A 257 -11.67 3.12 -8.46
N VAL A 258 -10.91 3.50 -9.48
CA VAL A 258 -11.29 3.45 -10.89
C VAL A 258 -10.56 2.29 -11.54
N LEU A 259 -11.29 1.47 -12.29
CA LEU A 259 -10.78 0.32 -13.04
C LEU A 259 -11.14 0.50 -14.52
N HIS A 260 -10.12 0.65 -15.36
CA HIS A 260 -10.28 0.64 -16.82
C HIS A 260 -10.00 -0.76 -17.38
N VAL A 261 -10.94 -1.26 -18.17
CA VAL A 261 -10.91 -2.57 -18.83
C VAL A 261 -10.93 -2.37 -20.34
N ALA A 262 -10.05 -3.05 -21.07
CA ALA A 262 -10.17 -3.21 -22.52
C ALA A 262 -10.76 -4.58 -22.83
N LEU A 263 -11.68 -4.63 -23.79
CA LEU A 263 -12.28 -5.86 -24.31
C LEU A 263 -11.52 -6.24 -25.59
N THR A 264 -10.96 -7.44 -25.62
CA THR A 264 -10.09 -7.93 -26.70
C THR A 264 -10.35 -9.41 -27.01
N GLU A 265 -9.81 -9.89 -28.12
CA GLU A 265 -9.85 -11.32 -28.48
C GLU A 265 -8.82 -12.12 -27.67
N ASP A 266 -7.61 -11.58 -27.50
CA ASP A 266 -6.48 -12.19 -26.78
C ASP A 266 -5.94 -11.33 -25.62
N ILE A 267 -5.06 -11.92 -24.78
CA ILE A 267 -4.36 -11.18 -23.72
C ILE A 267 -3.30 -10.25 -24.33
N ALA A 268 -3.63 -8.95 -24.34
CA ALA A 268 -2.77 -7.87 -24.80
C ALA A 268 -1.42 -7.83 -24.05
N ASP A 269 -0.37 -7.50 -24.80
CA ASP A 269 1.01 -7.38 -24.37
C ASP A 269 1.49 -5.91 -24.24
N ASN A 270 1.04 -5.03 -25.14
CA ASN A 270 1.41 -3.62 -25.26
C ASN A 270 0.26 -2.66 -24.87
N ILE A 271 0.57 -1.49 -24.27
CA ILE A 271 -0.44 -0.49 -23.86
C ILE A 271 -0.73 0.56 -24.95
N GLN A 272 0.20 0.80 -25.87
CA GLN A 272 -0.01 1.74 -26.97
C GLN A 272 -1.10 1.24 -27.93
N SER A 273 -1.23 -0.06 -28.17
CA SER A 273 -2.37 -0.62 -28.92
C SER A 273 -3.70 -0.30 -28.23
N ILE A 274 -3.83 -0.57 -26.93
CA ILE A 274 -5.06 -0.31 -26.16
C ILE A 274 -5.46 1.19 -26.15
N VAL A 275 -4.49 2.10 -25.99
CA VAL A 275 -4.77 3.53 -25.75
C VAL A 275 -4.74 4.38 -27.03
N ARG A 276 -4.05 3.93 -28.09
CA ARG A 276 -3.97 4.64 -29.39
C ARG A 276 -4.86 4.03 -30.48
N GLU A 277 -5.68 3.05 -30.17
CA GLU A 277 -6.73 2.56 -31.06
C GLU A 277 -7.82 3.63 -31.22
N PHE A 278 -7.84 4.31 -32.37
CA PHE A 278 -8.83 5.35 -32.69
C PHE A 278 -10.04 4.83 -33.46
N ALA A 279 -9.99 3.60 -33.99
CA ALA A 279 -11.00 3.03 -34.89
C ALA A 279 -12.32 2.63 -34.22
N THR A 280 -12.37 2.59 -32.88
CA THR A 280 -13.47 2.04 -32.08
C THR A 280 -14.50 3.07 -31.60
N LEU A 281 -14.39 4.35 -31.99
CA LEU A 281 -15.28 5.40 -31.50
C LEU A 281 -16.71 5.32 -32.04
N ASP A 282 -16.87 4.80 -33.25
CA ASP A 282 -18.13 4.78 -34.02
C ASP A 282 -18.44 3.37 -34.57
N SER A 283 -17.78 2.33 -34.05
CA SER A 283 -18.04 0.91 -34.39
C SER A 283 -18.88 0.21 -33.31
N GLU A 284 -19.70 -0.75 -33.74
CA GLU A 284 -20.48 -1.59 -32.84
C GLU A 284 -19.59 -2.66 -32.17
N GLU A 285 -19.94 -3.08 -30.94
CA GLU A 285 -19.22 -4.14 -30.22
C GLU A 285 -19.59 -5.52 -30.79
N ASP A 286 -18.68 -6.14 -31.57
CA ASP A 286 -18.83 -7.52 -32.02
C ASP A 286 -18.58 -8.47 -30.85
N VAL A 287 -19.68 -8.81 -30.18
CA VAL A 287 -19.75 -9.70 -29.02
C VAL A 287 -18.95 -11.00 -29.23
N ASN A 288 -18.87 -11.53 -30.45
CA ASN A 288 -18.22 -12.82 -30.72
C ASN A 288 -16.69 -12.76 -30.66
N LYS A 289 -16.08 -11.55 -30.74
CA LYS A 289 -14.64 -11.34 -30.64
C LYS A 289 -14.17 -11.02 -29.21
N ILE A 290 -15.07 -10.96 -28.23
CA ILE A 290 -14.80 -10.47 -26.87
C ILE A 290 -14.54 -11.64 -25.90
N ASN A 291 -13.38 -12.28 -26.07
CA ASN A 291 -12.95 -13.44 -25.26
C ASN A 291 -12.08 -13.04 -24.05
N ALA A 292 -11.42 -11.89 -24.10
CA ALA A 292 -10.50 -11.40 -23.07
C ALA A 292 -10.88 -10.02 -22.50
N ALA A 293 -10.68 -9.86 -21.19
CA ALA A 293 -10.79 -8.60 -20.47
C ALA A 293 -9.45 -8.21 -19.84
N ILE A 294 -8.92 -7.05 -20.24
CA ILE A 294 -7.59 -6.55 -19.87
C ILE A 294 -7.71 -5.36 -18.91
N PHE A 295 -7.37 -5.59 -17.64
CA PHE A 295 -7.30 -4.54 -16.60
C PHE A 295 -6.02 -3.71 -16.81
N TYR A 296 -6.12 -2.60 -17.55
CA TYR A 296 -4.96 -1.81 -17.99
C TYR A 296 -4.70 -0.54 -17.16
N SER A 297 -5.67 -0.09 -16.35
CA SER A 297 -5.43 0.91 -15.30
C SER A 297 -6.28 0.59 -14.07
N ILE A 298 -5.65 0.66 -12.90
CA ILE A 298 -6.29 0.55 -11.59
C ILE A 298 -5.80 1.74 -10.76
N SER A 299 -6.65 2.75 -10.61
CA SER A 299 -6.30 4.01 -9.95
C SER A 299 -7.07 4.17 -8.63
N SER A 300 -6.36 4.11 -7.50
CA SER A 300 -6.90 4.49 -6.19
C SER A 300 -6.86 6.01 -6.08
N THR A 301 -8.02 6.65 -6.02
CA THR A 301 -8.15 8.12 -6.09
C THR A 301 -7.81 8.79 -4.75
N GLN A 302 -8.29 8.20 -3.65
CA GLN A 302 -8.19 8.75 -2.32
C GLN A 302 -6.90 8.26 -1.64
N ALA A 303 -5.88 9.12 -1.54
CA ALA A 303 -4.61 8.80 -0.86
C ALA A 303 -4.83 8.35 0.60
N GLY A 304 -5.81 8.94 1.29
CA GLY A 304 -6.20 8.58 2.66
C GLY A 304 -6.73 7.15 2.85
N LEU A 305 -7.08 6.43 1.77
CA LEU A 305 -7.46 5.02 1.82
C LEU A 305 -6.27 4.07 1.54
N GLN A 306 -5.04 4.57 1.40
CA GLN A 306 -3.86 3.74 1.14
C GLN A 306 -3.72 2.62 2.18
N GLY A 307 -3.66 1.38 1.70
CA GLY A 307 -3.53 0.17 2.52
C GLY A 307 -4.80 -0.28 3.23
N VAL A 308 -5.96 0.33 2.99
CA VAL A 308 -7.28 -0.26 3.26
C VAL A 308 -7.59 -1.27 2.15
N GLU A 309 -8.14 -2.44 2.49
CA GLU A 309 -8.31 -3.55 1.53
C GLU A 309 -9.55 -3.44 0.63
N LEU A 310 -9.61 -2.36 -0.15
CA LEU A 310 -10.61 -2.20 -1.22
C LEU A 310 -10.42 -3.26 -2.34
N GLY A 311 -9.18 -3.70 -2.55
CA GLY A 311 -8.75 -4.47 -3.73
C GLY A 311 -9.30 -5.89 -3.83
N ASN A 312 -9.24 -6.68 -2.75
CA ASN A 312 -9.33 -8.15 -2.77
C ASN A 312 -10.66 -8.74 -3.33
N TYR A 313 -11.66 -7.90 -3.54
CA TYR A 313 -12.96 -8.24 -4.16
C TYR A 313 -13.34 -7.33 -5.34
N LEU A 314 -12.58 -6.26 -5.61
CA LEU A 314 -12.85 -5.28 -6.67
C LEU A 314 -12.88 -5.96 -8.04
N ILE A 315 -11.79 -6.66 -8.37
CA ILE A 315 -11.66 -7.40 -9.63
C ILE A 315 -12.69 -8.54 -9.67
N LYS A 316 -12.91 -9.24 -8.55
CA LYS A 316 -13.90 -10.34 -8.48
C LYS A 316 -15.35 -9.89 -8.69
N ARG A 317 -15.71 -8.64 -8.36
CA ARG A 317 -17.02 -8.05 -8.71
C ARG A 317 -17.09 -7.67 -10.19
N VAL A 318 -16.08 -6.98 -10.72
CA VAL A 318 -16.06 -6.56 -12.15
C VAL A 318 -15.99 -7.76 -13.10
N VAL A 319 -15.29 -8.84 -12.74
CA VAL A 319 -15.34 -10.10 -13.49
C VAL A 319 -16.76 -10.65 -13.58
N ARG A 320 -17.55 -10.64 -12.48
CA ARG A 320 -18.95 -11.11 -12.51
C ARG A 320 -19.83 -10.25 -13.39
N GLU A 321 -19.65 -8.93 -13.33
CA GLU A 321 -20.35 -7.98 -14.20
C GLU A 321 -20.07 -8.29 -15.68
N LEU A 322 -18.79 -8.40 -16.04
CA LEU A 322 -18.35 -8.74 -17.40
C LEU A 322 -18.82 -10.13 -17.84
N GLN A 323 -18.84 -11.13 -16.96
CA GLN A 323 -19.37 -12.46 -17.27
C GLN A 323 -20.89 -12.50 -17.40
N SER A 324 -21.62 -11.56 -16.77
CA SER A 324 -23.08 -11.44 -16.95
C SER A 324 -23.45 -10.83 -18.31
N GLU A 325 -22.57 -9.98 -18.85
CA GLU A 325 -22.74 -9.30 -20.14
C GLU A 325 -22.12 -10.11 -21.30
N PHE A 326 -21.02 -10.82 -21.04
CA PHE A 326 -20.28 -11.65 -22.00
C PHE A 326 -20.08 -13.09 -21.45
N PRO A 327 -21.10 -13.97 -21.48
CA PRO A 327 -21.05 -15.28 -20.82
C PRO A 327 -19.99 -16.26 -21.34
N HIS A 328 -19.43 -16.03 -22.53
CA HIS A 328 -18.38 -16.84 -23.15
C HIS A 328 -16.96 -16.32 -22.84
N MET A 329 -16.82 -15.17 -22.18
CA MET A 329 -15.52 -14.55 -21.86
C MET A 329 -14.74 -15.41 -20.85
N ALA A 330 -13.64 -16.01 -21.31
CA ALA A 330 -12.85 -16.96 -20.53
C ALA A 330 -11.54 -16.37 -19.98
N GLN A 331 -11.03 -15.26 -20.55
CA GLN A 331 -9.70 -14.76 -20.25
C GLN A 331 -9.75 -13.43 -19.47
N PHE A 332 -9.18 -13.44 -18.26
CA PHE A 332 -9.09 -12.26 -17.40
C PHE A 332 -7.63 -12.01 -17.04
N SER A 333 -7.09 -10.85 -17.36
CA SER A 333 -5.71 -10.48 -17.04
C SER A 333 -5.58 -8.99 -16.80
N SER A 334 -4.58 -8.56 -16.05
CA SER A 334 -4.11 -7.18 -16.16
C SER A 334 -3.11 -7.01 -17.30
N LEU A 335 -2.82 -5.76 -17.64
CA LEU A 335 -1.56 -5.33 -18.25
C LEU A 335 -1.00 -4.23 -17.35
N SER A 336 -0.06 -4.59 -16.47
CA SER A 336 0.34 -3.75 -15.34
C SER A 336 1.76 -3.17 -15.49
N PRO A 337 1.99 -1.91 -15.09
CA PRO A 337 3.33 -1.33 -15.04
C PRO A 337 4.15 -1.93 -13.88
N ILE A 338 5.47 -1.75 -13.93
CA ILE A 338 6.41 -2.28 -12.93
C ILE A 338 7.14 -1.10 -12.24
N PRO A 339 6.43 -0.25 -11.48
CA PRO A 339 7.01 0.99 -10.96
C PRO A 339 8.15 0.70 -9.98
N GLY A 340 9.32 1.29 -10.26
CA GLY A 340 10.50 1.20 -9.42
C GLY A 340 11.55 0.16 -9.84
N PHE A 341 11.31 -0.62 -10.91
CA PHE A 341 12.32 -1.56 -11.44
C PHE A 341 13.58 -0.83 -11.90
N SER A 342 13.44 0.25 -12.68
CA SER A 342 14.57 1.07 -13.13
C SER A 342 15.38 1.64 -11.95
N SER A 343 14.71 2.18 -10.93
CA SER A 343 15.38 2.70 -9.72
C SER A 343 16.06 1.61 -8.88
N TRP A 344 15.50 0.38 -8.84
CA TRP A 344 16.13 -0.77 -8.19
C TRP A 344 17.41 -1.17 -8.93
N LEU A 345 17.34 -1.29 -10.27
CA LEU A 345 18.48 -1.64 -11.12
C LEU A 345 19.59 -0.58 -11.05
N GLN A 346 19.24 0.71 -11.11
CA GLN A 346 20.15 1.83 -10.92
C GLN A 346 20.84 1.81 -9.55
N GLY A 347 20.08 1.51 -8.47
CA GLY A 347 20.60 1.37 -7.11
C GLY A 347 21.55 0.19 -6.96
N LEU A 348 21.20 -0.95 -7.57
CA LEU A 348 21.99 -2.18 -7.56
C LEU A 348 23.31 -1.99 -8.33
N LEU A 349 23.29 -1.43 -9.54
CA LEU A 349 24.50 -1.05 -10.30
C LEU A 349 25.40 -0.09 -9.49
N ALA A 350 24.81 0.83 -8.72
CA ALA A 350 25.55 1.75 -7.84
C ALA A 350 26.12 1.09 -6.56
N GLN A 351 25.57 -0.03 -6.10
CA GLN A 351 26.14 -0.85 -5.02
C GLN A 351 27.33 -1.68 -5.54
N TYR A 352 27.16 -2.40 -6.64
CA TYR A 352 28.23 -3.23 -7.23
C TYR A 352 29.49 -2.44 -7.60
N ARG A 353 29.35 -1.14 -7.96
CA ARG A 353 30.48 -0.22 -8.13
C ARG A 353 31.38 -0.10 -6.88
N LYS A 354 30.83 -0.20 -5.67
CA LYS A 354 31.57 -0.07 -4.41
C LYS A 354 32.28 -1.36 -3.99
N GLU A 355 31.74 -2.51 -4.40
CA GLU A 355 32.21 -3.83 -3.98
C GLU A 355 33.13 -4.51 -5.00
N GLY A 356 33.26 -3.94 -6.20
CA GLY A 356 34.18 -4.39 -7.25
C GLY A 356 33.74 -5.65 -8.00
N ARG A 357 32.53 -6.16 -7.75
CA ARG A 357 32.05 -7.47 -8.26
C ARG A 357 31.12 -7.37 -9.47
N GLY A 358 31.50 -6.62 -10.51
CA GLY A 358 30.66 -6.44 -11.71
C GLY A 358 30.26 -7.74 -12.45
N SER A 359 30.99 -8.84 -12.22
CA SER A 359 30.82 -10.16 -12.87
C SER A 359 29.66 -11.02 -12.30
N ASP A 360 29.07 -10.66 -11.14
CA ASP A 360 27.98 -11.47 -10.53
C ASP A 360 26.55 -11.09 -11.03
N LEU A 361 26.37 -10.00 -11.80
CA LEU A 361 25.03 -9.55 -12.26
C LEU A 361 24.74 -9.93 -13.72
N LEU A 362 25.73 -9.72 -14.59
CA LEU A 362 25.75 -10.11 -15.99
C LEU A 362 26.91 -11.09 -16.15
N SER A 363 26.70 -12.15 -16.92
CA SER A 363 27.75 -13.08 -17.30
C SER A 363 28.82 -12.39 -18.16
N GLU A 364 30.01 -12.99 -18.21
CA GLU A 364 31.12 -12.58 -19.08
C GLU A 364 30.74 -12.54 -20.57
N GLN A 365 29.69 -13.25 -20.99
CA GLN A 365 29.14 -13.17 -22.35
C GLN A 365 28.23 -11.94 -22.52
N GLU A 366 27.24 -11.76 -21.63
CA GLU A 366 26.34 -10.59 -21.63
C GLU A 366 27.15 -9.27 -21.59
N TRP A 367 28.24 -9.21 -20.82
CA TRP A 367 29.14 -8.05 -20.81
C TRP A 367 29.84 -7.78 -22.16
N ARG A 368 30.28 -8.81 -22.88
CA ARG A 368 30.94 -8.67 -24.20
C ARG A 368 29.95 -8.30 -25.30
N GLU A 369 28.72 -8.80 -25.22
CA GLU A 369 27.66 -8.43 -26.16
C GLU A 369 27.28 -6.95 -25.98
N VAL A 370 27.23 -6.47 -24.74
CA VAL A 370 27.08 -5.03 -24.44
C VAL A 370 28.31 -4.23 -24.91
N GLU A 371 29.55 -4.73 -24.71
CA GLU A 371 30.77 -4.06 -25.21
C GLU A 371 30.70 -3.81 -26.72
N GLN A 372 30.41 -4.87 -27.47
CA GLN A 372 30.32 -4.82 -28.93
C GLN A 372 29.19 -3.91 -29.40
N ALA A 373 28.05 -3.87 -28.72
CA ALA A 373 26.89 -3.07 -29.12
C ALA A 373 26.99 -1.57 -28.76
N VAL A 374 27.92 -1.18 -27.89
CA VAL A 374 28.14 0.22 -27.44
C VAL A 374 29.27 0.91 -28.23
N ASP A 375 29.85 0.23 -29.23
CA ASP A 375 30.82 0.73 -30.23
C ASP A 375 31.93 1.65 -29.64
N SER A 376 32.39 1.31 -28.44
CA SER A 376 33.34 2.11 -27.65
C SER A 376 34.77 1.59 -27.73
N THR A 377 35.72 2.38 -27.22
CA THR A 377 37.15 2.05 -27.16
C THR A 377 37.39 0.68 -26.50
N PRO A 378 38.35 -0.13 -27.00
CA PRO A 378 38.54 -1.52 -26.55
C PRO A 378 38.79 -1.62 -25.05
N GLY A 379 37.94 -2.36 -24.35
CA GLY A 379 37.93 -2.46 -22.89
C GLY A 379 36.49 -2.58 -22.37
N PRO A 380 36.23 -3.47 -21.40
CA PRO A 380 34.88 -3.84 -21.00
C PRO A 380 34.07 -2.61 -20.53
N PRO A 381 32.82 -2.45 -20.99
CA PRO A 381 32.01 -1.28 -20.71
C PRO A 381 31.74 -1.21 -19.21
N THR A 382 32.18 -0.11 -18.59
CA THR A 382 32.04 0.03 -17.14
C THR A 382 30.58 -0.06 -16.71
N VAL A 383 30.36 -0.49 -15.46
CA VAL A 383 29.04 -0.45 -14.81
C VAL A 383 28.39 0.95 -14.91
N ASP A 384 29.20 2.01 -14.90
CA ASP A 384 28.75 3.39 -15.10
C ASP A 384 28.26 3.69 -16.53
N SER A 385 28.80 3.04 -17.57
CA SER A 385 28.32 3.16 -18.96
C SER A 385 26.93 2.54 -19.13
N LEU A 386 26.73 1.30 -18.65
CA LEU A 386 25.42 0.63 -18.65
C LEU A 386 24.40 1.41 -17.81
N ARG A 387 24.82 1.90 -16.64
CA ARG A 387 24.02 2.75 -15.75
C ARG A 387 23.61 4.06 -16.43
N LYS A 388 24.50 4.71 -17.20
CA LYS A 388 24.19 5.89 -18.01
C LYS A 388 23.12 5.54 -19.05
N LEU A 389 23.35 4.52 -19.89
CA LEU A 389 22.44 4.12 -20.96
C LEU A 389 21.01 3.88 -20.45
N ILE A 390 20.86 3.08 -19.39
CA ILE A 390 19.56 2.81 -18.76
C ILE A 390 18.92 4.10 -18.23
N GLY A 391 19.72 5.02 -17.67
CA GLY A 391 19.23 6.30 -17.13
C GLY A 391 18.84 7.33 -18.18
N THR A 392 19.53 7.39 -19.32
CA THR A 392 19.23 8.30 -20.43
C THR A 392 18.17 7.76 -21.40
N SER A 393 17.90 6.45 -21.35
CA SER A 393 17.04 5.73 -22.32
C SER A 393 17.54 5.78 -23.77
N GLU A 394 18.79 6.20 -24.00
CA GLU A 394 19.40 6.33 -25.33
C GLU A 394 19.37 4.99 -26.10
N TRP A 395 19.50 3.87 -25.39
CA TRP A 395 19.53 2.51 -25.94
C TRP A 395 18.30 2.11 -26.78
N MET A 396 17.12 2.71 -26.55
CA MET A 396 15.92 2.38 -27.33
C MET A 396 15.99 2.84 -28.80
N HIS A 397 16.92 3.73 -29.14
CA HIS A 397 17.10 4.23 -30.51
C HIS A 397 18.02 3.34 -31.37
N SER A 398 18.58 2.28 -30.78
CA SER A 398 19.46 1.32 -31.45
C SER A 398 18.87 -0.09 -31.29
N GLU A 399 18.39 -0.68 -32.38
CA GLU A 399 17.86 -2.04 -32.41
C GLU A 399 18.89 -3.06 -31.89
N ARG A 400 20.18 -2.83 -32.19
CA ARG A 400 21.31 -3.64 -31.72
C ARG A 400 21.45 -3.59 -30.18
N LEU A 401 21.36 -2.41 -29.57
CA LEU A 401 21.38 -2.28 -28.11
C LEU A 401 20.11 -2.84 -27.47
N SER A 402 18.94 -2.59 -28.07
CA SER A 402 17.67 -3.15 -27.61
C SER A 402 17.69 -4.67 -27.60
N GLY A 403 18.18 -5.32 -28.66
CA GLY A 403 18.23 -6.78 -28.77
C GLY A 403 19.19 -7.44 -27.78
N VAL A 404 20.32 -6.79 -27.46
CA VAL A 404 21.26 -7.27 -26.42
C VAL A 404 20.70 -7.04 -25.00
N LEU A 405 20.03 -5.91 -24.77
CA LEU A 405 19.48 -5.58 -23.45
C LEU A 405 18.16 -6.29 -23.13
N GLU A 406 17.41 -6.77 -24.13
CA GLU A 406 16.15 -7.50 -23.94
C GLU A 406 16.28 -8.72 -23.01
N PRO A 407 17.09 -9.76 -23.32
CA PRO A 407 17.19 -10.95 -22.46
C PRO A 407 17.71 -10.60 -21.06
N VAL A 408 18.67 -9.66 -20.98
CA VAL A 408 19.25 -9.15 -19.74
C VAL A 408 18.17 -8.50 -18.86
N LEU A 409 17.47 -7.49 -19.37
CA LEU A 409 16.50 -6.73 -18.60
C LEU A 409 15.25 -7.55 -18.26
N MET A 410 14.83 -8.47 -19.14
CA MET A 410 13.75 -9.42 -18.85
C MET A 410 14.12 -10.41 -17.74
N ARG A 411 15.35 -10.96 -17.74
CA ARG A 411 15.91 -11.81 -16.67
C ARG A 411 15.94 -11.06 -15.33
N LEU A 412 16.45 -9.83 -15.33
CA LEU A 412 16.53 -8.98 -14.13
C LEU A 412 15.15 -8.54 -13.63
N CYS A 413 14.19 -8.27 -14.52
CA CYS A 413 12.83 -7.87 -14.16
C CYS A 413 12.04 -9.05 -13.56
N ALA A 414 12.22 -10.26 -14.07
CA ALA A 414 11.67 -11.48 -13.48
C ALA A 414 12.18 -11.68 -12.05
N TRP A 415 13.47 -11.46 -11.78
CA TRP A 415 14.01 -11.48 -10.42
C TRP A 415 13.45 -10.37 -9.52
N TYR A 416 13.38 -9.13 -10.01
CA TYR A 416 12.80 -8.01 -9.25
C TYR A 416 11.32 -8.23 -8.84
N LEU A 417 10.56 -8.97 -9.64
CA LEU A 417 9.17 -9.31 -9.36
C LEU A 417 9.01 -10.57 -8.49
N TYR A 418 9.73 -11.65 -8.84
CA TYR A 418 9.55 -12.98 -8.24
C TYR A 418 10.57 -13.31 -7.13
N GLY A 419 11.81 -12.83 -7.23
CA GLY A 419 12.91 -13.06 -6.28
C GLY A 419 12.92 -12.06 -5.13
N GLU A 420 12.95 -10.76 -5.41
CA GLU A 420 13.04 -9.69 -4.41
C GLU A 420 11.86 -9.65 -3.42
N LYS A 421 12.13 -9.34 -2.14
CA LYS A 421 11.11 -9.32 -1.06
C LYS A 421 11.23 -8.14 -0.10
N ARG A 422 10.07 -7.69 0.39
CA ARG A 422 9.92 -6.77 1.54
C ARG A 422 9.09 -7.46 2.62
N ARG A 423 9.70 -7.74 3.79
CA ARG A 423 9.09 -8.52 4.90
C ARG A 423 8.58 -9.92 4.49
N GLY A 424 9.09 -10.46 3.38
CA GLY A 424 8.67 -11.73 2.80
C GLY A 424 7.51 -11.64 1.78
N TYR A 425 6.96 -10.47 1.51
CA TYR A 425 6.06 -10.23 0.38
C TYR A 425 6.84 -9.65 -0.82
N ALA A 426 6.27 -9.67 -2.03
CA ALA A 426 6.91 -9.12 -3.23
C ALA A 426 7.34 -7.65 -3.02
N LEU A 427 8.55 -7.29 -3.49
CA LEU A 427 9.08 -5.94 -3.31
C LEU A 427 8.27 -4.88 -4.06
N ASN A 428 7.81 -5.20 -5.28
CA ASN A 428 7.02 -4.30 -6.11
C ASN A 428 5.57 -4.17 -5.59
N PRO A 429 5.02 -2.95 -5.42
CA PRO A 429 3.69 -2.76 -4.83
C PRO A 429 2.54 -3.23 -5.74
N VAL A 430 2.71 -3.13 -7.07
CA VAL A 430 1.70 -3.57 -8.05
C VAL A 430 1.67 -5.10 -8.10
N ALA A 431 2.84 -5.75 -8.10
CA ALA A 431 2.95 -7.19 -7.93
C ALA A 431 2.26 -7.67 -6.66
N ASN A 432 2.56 -7.05 -5.52
CA ASN A 432 1.93 -7.39 -4.25
C ASN A 432 0.39 -7.26 -4.31
N PHE A 433 -0.14 -6.20 -4.92
CA PHE A 433 -1.59 -6.02 -5.11
C PHE A 433 -2.23 -7.17 -5.91
N HIS A 434 -1.68 -7.51 -7.09
CA HIS A 434 -2.26 -8.56 -7.93
C HIS A 434 -2.14 -9.96 -7.30
N LEU A 435 -1.03 -10.23 -6.60
CA LEU A 435 -0.79 -11.51 -5.92
C LEU A 435 -1.67 -11.67 -4.66
N GLN A 436 -1.94 -10.60 -3.91
CA GLN A 436 -2.95 -10.63 -2.82
C GLN A 436 -4.35 -10.96 -3.36
N ASN A 437 -4.70 -10.46 -4.55
CA ASN A 437 -5.94 -10.81 -5.24
C ASN A 437 -5.95 -12.25 -5.82
N GLY A 438 -4.83 -12.99 -5.74
CA GLY A 438 -4.71 -14.37 -6.22
C GLY A 438 -4.46 -14.51 -7.72
N ALA A 439 -3.92 -13.48 -8.38
CA ALA A 439 -3.47 -13.61 -9.76
C ALA A 439 -2.20 -14.47 -9.88
N THR A 440 -1.99 -15.04 -11.06
CA THR A 440 -0.72 -15.65 -11.46
C THR A 440 0.12 -14.62 -12.20
N MET A 441 1.41 -14.49 -11.85
CA MET A 441 2.39 -13.70 -12.60
C MET A 441 2.67 -14.41 -13.93
N TRP A 442 1.98 -14.01 -15.00
CA TRP A 442 1.73 -14.89 -16.14
C TRP A 442 2.63 -14.63 -17.36
N ARG A 443 2.92 -13.37 -17.68
CA ARG A 443 3.83 -13.02 -18.79
C ARG A 443 4.52 -11.69 -18.53
N LEU A 444 5.83 -11.62 -18.75
CA LEU A 444 6.55 -10.36 -18.94
C LEU A 444 6.53 -9.99 -20.42
N ASN A 445 6.30 -8.71 -20.70
CA ASN A 445 6.14 -8.16 -22.03
C ASN A 445 7.21 -7.08 -22.26
N TRP A 446 8.08 -7.31 -23.24
CA TRP A 446 9.11 -6.36 -23.68
C TRP A 446 8.49 -5.26 -24.57
N HIS A 447 9.05 -4.04 -24.54
CA HIS A 447 8.52 -2.84 -25.22
C HIS A 447 6.99 -2.62 -25.08
N ALA A 448 6.44 -3.02 -23.93
CA ALA A 448 5.02 -2.96 -23.66
C ALA A 448 4.50 -1.55 -23.32
N ASP A 449 5.35 -0.68 -22.76
CA ASP A 449 5.07 0.75 -22.63
C ASP A 449 6.29 1.60 -23.03
N SER A 450 6.42 1.87 -24.32
CA SER A 450 7.44 2.79 -24.88
C SER A 450 7.17 4.27 -24.60
N SER A 451 6.27 4.63 -23.67
CA SER A 451 6.13 6.02 -23.21
C SER A 451 7.30 6.44 -22.32
N PRO A 452 7.68 7.73 -22.25
CA PRO A 452 8.75 8.19 -21.36
C PRO A 452 8.56 7.77 -19.90
N ARG A 453 7.31 7.60 -19.45
CA ARG A 453 6.97 7.11 -18.11
C ARG A 453 7.19 5.60 -17.95
N GLY A 454 6.79 4.79 -18.93
CA GLY A 454 7.03 3.33 -18.92
C GLY A 454 8.52 2.99 -18.97
N VAL A 455 9.28 3.72 -19.81
CA VAL A 455 10.73 3.57 -19.90
C VAL A 455 11.43 4.00 -18.61
N ALA A 456 11.11 5.17 -18.06
CA ALA A 456 11.70 5.64 -16.80
C ALA A 456 11.33 4.74 -15.59
N ASN A 457 10.14 4.13 -15.57
CA ASN A 457 9.71 3.23 -14.49
C ASN A 457 10.37 1.85 -14.57
N SER A 458 10.34 1.24 -15.76
CA SER A 458 10.58 -0.20 -15.94
C SER A 458 11.25 -0.58 -17.26
N CYS A 459 12.00 0.34 -17.89
CA CYS A 459 12.67 0.10 -19.17
C CYS A 459 11.70 -0.32 -20.29
N GLY A 460 10.42 0.10 -20.21
CA GLY A 460 9.37 -0.26 -21.16
C GLY A 460 8.70 -1.61 -20.89
N ILE A 461 9.17 -2.38 -19.89
CA ILE A 461 8.61 -3.69 -19.54
C ILE A 461 7.29 -3.52 -18.78
N MET A 462 6.28 -4.28 -19.16
CA MET A 462 5.04 -4.50 -18.39
C MET A 462 4.84 -5.98 -18.09
N VAL A 463 3.87 -6.29 -17.22
CA VAL A 463 3.56 -7.65 -16.78
C VAL A 463 2.06 -7.93 -16.83
N ASN A 464 1.69 -9.07 -17.39
CA ASN A 464 0.33 -9.59 -17.31
C ASN A 464 0.16 -10.40 -16.01
N TYR A 465 -0.74 -9.98 -15.12
CA TYR A 465 -1.21 -10.80 -14.00
C TYR A 465 -2.55 -11.45 -14.38
N ARG A 466 -2.54 -12.76 -14.60
CA ARG A 466 -3.70 -13.52 -15.11
C ARG A 466 -4.56 -14.07 -13.97
N TYR A 467 -5.87 -13.90 -14.09
CA TYR A 467 -6.87 -14.30 -13.10
C TYR A 467 -7.55 -15.61 -13.52
N PHE A 468 -6.94 -16.74 -13.15
CA PHE A 468 -7.59 -18.05 -13.24
C PHE A 468 -8.66 -18.16 -12.14
N LEU A 469 -9.93 -17.92 -12.50
CA LEU A 469 -11.01 -17.66 -11.53
C LEU A 469 -11.15 -18.76 -10.47
N SER A 470 -11.06 -20.02 -10.89
CA SER A 470 -11.06 -21.23 -10.05
C SER A 470 -9.93 -21.29 -9.03
N GLU A 471 -8.77 -20.68 -9.32
CA GLU A 471 -7.59 -20.71 -8.47
C GLU A 471 -7.41 -19.47 -7.59
N THR A 472 -8.08 -18.35 -7.88
CA THR A 472 -7.81 -17.07 -7.21
C THR A 472 -7.83 -17.16 -5.67
N SER A 473 -8.75 -17.91 -5.07
CA SER A 473 -8.80 -18.09 -3.62
C SER A 473 -7.65 -18.93 -3.07
N LYS A 474 -7.19 -19.96 -3.80
CA LYS A 474 -6.03 -20.80 -3.46
C LYS A 474 -4.74 -19.98 -3.56
N ASN A 475 -4.55 -19.26 -4.67
CA ASN A 475 -3.32 -18.51 -4.95
C ASN A 475 -3.19 -17.29 -4.02
N SER A 476 -4.31 -16.63 -3.67
CA SER A 476 -4.36 -15.59 -2.64
C SER A 476 -3.96 -16.12 -1.25
N ALA A 477 -4.49 -17.27 -0.84
CA ALA A 477 -4.13 -17.90 0.44
C ALA A 477 -2.64 -18.30 0.49
N LEU A 478 -2.11 -18.93 -0.57
CA LEU A 478 -0.70 -19.29 -0.68
C LEU A 478 0.24 -18.09 -0.61
N TYR A 479 -0.15 -16.95 -1.21
CA TYR A 479 0.64 -15.71 -1.14
C TYR A 479 0.58 -15.07 0.26
N LEU A 480 -0.61 -14.99 0.87
CA LEU A 480 -0.82 -14.34 2.17
C LEU A 480 -0.26 -15.16 3.35
N GLN A 481 -0.41 -16.49 3.33
CA GLN A 481 -0.03 -17.37 4.43
C GLN A 481 1.39 -17.93 4.26
N ASN A 482 1.71 -18.43 3.07
CA ASN A 482 2.96 -19.14 2.79
C ASN A 482 3.99 -18.30 2.01
N LYS A 483 3.64 -17.08 1.57
CA LYS A 483 4.48 -16.17 0.77
C LYS A 483 4.91 -16.74 -0.59
N VAL A 484 4.17 -17.73 -1.09
CA VAL A 484 4.40 -18.38 -2.38
C VAL A 484 3.79 -17.54 -3.51
N ILE A 485 4.55 -17.33 -4.58
CA ILE A 485 4.11 -16.59 -5.77
C ILE A 485 3.72 -17.61 -6.84
N ALA A 486 2.47 -17.56 -7.32
CA ALA A 486 2.06 -18.29 -8.51
C ALA A 486 2.62 -17.60 -9.76
N ALA A 487 3.38 -18.31 -10.59
CA ALA A 487 4.02 -17.78 -11.79
C ALA A 487 3.99 -18.79 -12.95
N SER A 488 4.11 -18.31 -14.18
CA SER A 488 4.18 -19.15 -15.38
C SER A 488 5.58 -19.70 -15.66
N GLU A 489 5.67 -20.67 -16.58
CA GLU A 489 6.95 -21.23 -17.06
C GLU A 489 7.86 -20.16 -17.70
N GLN A 490 7.31 -19.14 -18.37
CA GLN A 490 8.12 -18.04 -18.92
C GLN A 490 8.83 -17.25 -17.80
N VAL A 491 8.08 -16.90 -16.75
CA VAL A 491 8.61 -16.15 -15.60
C VAL A 491 9.59 -17.02 -14.80
N LEU A 492 9.24 -18.27 -14.52
CA LEU A 492 10.09 -19.21 -13.79
C LEU A 492 11.36 -19.57 -14.58
N GLY A 493 11.30 -19.62 -15.91
CA GLY A 493 12.45 -19.78 -16.80
C GLY A 493 13.44 -18.62 -16.67
N LEU A 494 12.96 -17.37 -16.74
CA LEU A 494 13.78 -16.17 -16.54
C LEU A 494 14.39 -16.10 -15.13
N VAL A 495 13.63 -16.45 -14.08
CA VAL A 495 14.14 -16.57 -12.71
C VAL A 495 15.22 -17.66 -12.61
N SER A 496 15.03 -18.80 -13.28
CA SER A 496 16.02 -19.89 -13.31
C SER A 496 17.29 -19.53 -14.08
N GLN A 497 17.22 -18.61 -15.06
CA GLN A 497 18.40 -18.03 -15.71
C GLN A 497 19.13 -17.07 -14.76
N PHE A 498 18.40 -16.23 -14.03
CA PHE A 498 18.99 -15.36 -13.01
C PHE A 498 19.76 -16.16 -11.95
N GLN A 499 19.14 -17.21 -11.38
CA GLN A 499 19.77 -18.05 -10.34
C GLN A 499 20.99 -18.85 -10.81
N LYS A 500 21.20 -19.00 -12.13
CA LYS A 500 22.42 -19.59 -12.70
C LYS A 500 23.54 -18.57 -12.86
N ASN A 501 23.20 -17.34 -13.23
CA ASN A 501 24.15 -16.29 -13.57
C ASN A 501 24.51 -15.39 -12.36
N SER A 502 23.68 -15.37 -11.32
CA SER A 502 23.78 -14.43 -10.18
C SER A 502 23.54 -15.11 -8.84
N LYS A 503 24.33 -14.72 -7.82
CA LYS A 503 24.30 -15.26 -6.45
C LYS A 503 23.67 -14.28 -5.43
N LEU A 504 22.65 -13.54 -5.88
CA LEU A 504 21.88 -12.56 -5.09
C LEU A 504 20.80 -13.23 -4.22
#